data_AF-A0A1M4TAQ0-F1
#
_entry.id   AF-A0A1M4TAQ0-F1
#
_cell.length_a   1.000
_cell.length_b   1.000
_cell.length_c   1.000
_cell.angle_alpha   90.00
_cell.angle_beta   90.00
_cell.angle_gamma   90.00
#
_symmetry.space_group_name_H-M   'P 1'
#
loop_
_entity.id
_entity.type
_entity.pdbx_description
1 polymer ?
#
loop_
_entity_poly.entity_id
_entity_poly.type
_entity_poly.pdbx_seq_one_letter_code
_entity_poly.pdbx_strand_id
1 'polypeptide(L)'
;MDYIYYVFMIEEIFFEAVGWIFSHLPMIAALIFMIFMNYTQKNKTRKKFPPIKKPQPKAQPAPSDPRDIGFEIPELKRAPEAKPQDGVYREQQSADSLAIEAEELADEQNRYMKYLKEKTEQEKIMREEEEKTYRAQAKLSAEARKPLELPPVTPQALATGIIYEEILGKPKALRKRKF
;
A
#
# COMPACT_ATOMS: atom_id res chain seq x y z
N MET A 1 -25.97 -62.92 -13.59
CA MET A 1 -25.74 -62.29 -14.91
C MET A 1 -25.42 -60.80 -14.79
N ASP A 2 -25.44 -60.21 -13.59
CA ASP A 2 -25.50 -58.74 -13.48
C ASP A 2 -24.14 -58.04 -13.43
N TYR A 3 -23.09 -58.72 -12.95
CA TYR A 3 -21.77 -58.10 -12.75
C TYR A 3 -21.06 -57.70 -14.05
N ILE A 4 -21.28 -58.46 -15.13
CA ILE A 4 -20.65 -58.20 -16.43
C ILE A 4 -21.22 -56.92 -17.07
N TYR A 5 -22.53 -56.66 -16.89
CA TYR A 5 -23.17 -55.43 -17.38
C TYR A 5 -22.68 -54.19 -16.63
N TYR A 6 -22.48 -54.27 -15.31
CA TYR A 6 -21.94 -53.14 -14.55
C TYR A 6 -20.51 -52.79 -14.95
N VAL A 7 -19.65 -53.79 -15.16
CA VAL A 7 -18.27 -53.54 -15.59
C VAL A 7 -18.24 -52.92 -16.98
N PHE A 8 -19.04 -53.44 -17.92
CA PHE A 8 -19.13 -52.89 -19.27
C PHE A 8 -19.66 -51.45 -19.30
N MET A 9 -20.71 -51.15 -18.52
CA MET A 9 -21.26 -49.80 -18.38
C MET A 9 -20.24 -48.81 -17.80
N ILE A 10 -19.42 -49.24 -16.83
CA ILE A 10 -18.39 -48.37 -16.23
C ILE A 10 -17.27 -48.07 -17.23
N GLU A 11 -16.85 -49.05 -18.02
CA GLU A 11 -15.82 -48.85 -19.05
C GLU A 11 -16.29 -47.87 -20.13
N GLU A 12 -17.54 -47.99 -20.59
CA GLU A 12 -18.11 -47.09 -21.61
C GLU A 12 -18.19 -45.64 -21.11
N ILE A 13 -18.70 -45.42 -19.89
CA ILE A 13 -18.74 -44.10 -19.25
C ILE A 13 -17.32 -43.54 -19.05
N PHE A 14 -16.36 -44.39 -18.69
CA PHE A 14 -14.98 -43.98 -18.49
C PHE A 14 -14.35 -43.52 -19.82
N PHE A 15 -14.55 -44.25 -20.91
CA PHE A 15 -14.02 -43.88 -22.23
C PHE A 15 -14.64 -42.58 -22.76
N GLU A 16 -15.95 -42.37 -22.57
CA GLU A 16 -16.60 -41.10 -22.94
C GLU A 16 -16.08 -39.92 -22.11
N ALA A 17 -15.98 -40.08 -20.79
CA ALA A 17 -15.49 -39.03 -19.90
C ALA A 17 -14.03 -38.67 -20.21
N VAL A 18 -13.19 -39.68 -20.47
CA VAL A 18 -11.79 -39.49 -20.85
C VAL A 18 -11.68 -38.80 -22.21
N GLY A 19 -12.48 -39.19 -23.21
CA GLY A 19 -12.53 -38.52 -24.51
C GLY A 19 -12.98 -37.06 -24.41
N TRP A 20 -13.95 -36.76 -23.56
CA TRP A 20 -14.40 -35.39 -23.29
C TRP A 20 -13.29 -34.55 -22.65
N ILE A 21 -12.56 -35.11 -21.68
CA ILE A 21 -11.42 -34.43 -21.04
C ILE A 21 -10.32 -34.13 -22.06
N PHE A 22 -9.90 -35.12 -22.86
CA PHE A 22 -8.81 -34.93 -23.83
C PHE A 22 -9.18 -33.97 -24.97
N SER A 23 -10.45 -33.91 -25.38
CA SER A 23 -10.91 -32.97 -26.41
C SER A 23 -10.92 -31.51 -25.94
N HIS A 24 -11.17 -31.24 -24.66
CA HIS A 24 -11.22 -29.88 -24.11
C HIS A 24 -9.90 -29.42 -23.49
N LEU A 25 -8.98 -30.35 -23.21
CA LEU A 25 -7.64 -30.07 -22.69
C LEU A 25 -6.88 -28.98 -23.49
N PRO A 26 -6.83 -28.99 -24.85
CA PRO A 26 -6.15 -27.95 -25.59
C PRO A 26 -6.84 -26.58 -25.49
N MET A 27 -8.17 -26.53 -25.41
CA MET A 27 -8.93 -25.29 -25.22
C MET A 27 -8.64 -24.67 -23.85
N ILE A 28 -8.62 -25.50 -22.80
CA ILE A 28 -8.29 -25.08 -21.43
C ILE A 28 -6.84 -24.58 -21.38
N ALA A 29 -5.90 -25.28 -22.01
CA ALA A 29 -4.50 -24.86 -22.09
C ALA A 29 -4.33 -23.52 -22.83
N ALA A 30 -5.06 -23.30 -23.93
CA ALA A 30 -5.05 -22.04 -24.66
C ALA A 30 -5.60 -20.88 -23.82
N LEU A 31 -6.67 -21.12 -23.05
CA LEU A 31 -7.27 -20.12 -22.17
C LEU A 31 -6.32 -19.74 -21.02
N ILE A 32 -5.66 -20.71 -20.40
CA ILE A 32 -4.63 -20.47 -19.37
C ILE A 32 -3.46 -19.66 -19.97
N PHE A 33 -3.01 -20.03 -21.17
CA PHE A 33 -1.93 -19.33 -21.87
C PHE A 33 -2.28 -17.86 -22.18
N MET A 34 -3.52 -17.60 -22.62
CA MET A 34 -4.01 -16.25 -22.90
C MET A 34 -4.07 -15.39 -21.63
N ILE A 35 -4.54 -15.96 -20.50
CA ILE A 35 -4.55 -15.27 -19.20
C ILE A 35 -3.12 -14.93 -18.76
N PHE A 36 -2.19 -15.89 -18.88
CA PHE A 36 -0.79 -15.69 -18.51
C PHE A 36 -0.14 -14.57 -19.35
N MET A 37 -0.33 -14.58 -20.67
CA MET A 37 0.19 -13.54 -21.56
C MET A 37 -0.33 -12.15 -21.21
N ASN A 38 -1.62 -12.00 -20.90
CA ASN A 38 -2.21 -10.73 -20.46
C ASN A 38 -1.60 -10.24 -19.12
N TYR A 39 -1.35 -11.16 -18.18
CA TYR A 39 -0.73 -10.83 -16.89
C TYR A 39 0.70 -10.30 -17.05
N THR A 40 1.49 -10.83 -17.99
CA THR A 40 2.86 -10.34 -18.22
C THR A 40 2.94 -8.91 -18.78
N GLN A 41 1.93 -8.47 -19.53
CA GLN A 41 1.89 -7.13 -20.13
C GLN A 41 1.66 -6.03 -19.09
N LYS A 42 0.84 -6.30 -18.06
CA LYS A 42 0.49 -5.32 -17.02
C LYS A 42 1.69 -4.91 -16.14
N ASN A 43 2.74 -5.72 -16.11
CA ASN A 43 3.87 -5.56 -15.19
C ASN A 43 5.00 -4.67 -15.74
N LYS A 44 4.95 -4.28 -17.02
CA LYS A 44 6.03 -3.52 -17.69
C LYS A 44 5.84 -1.99 -17.69
N THR A 45 4.72 -1.46 -17.17
CA THR A 45 4.47 -0.01 -17.17
C THR A 45 4.77 0.63 -15.80
N ARG A 46 6.00 0.49 -15.31
CA ARG A 46 6.49 1.39 -14.25
C ARG A 46 6.68 2.78 -14.84
N LYS A 47 5.63 3.61 -14.82
CA LYS A 47 5.68 5.03 -15.13
C LYS A 47 6.75 5.68 -14.25
N LYS A 48 7.82 6.19 -14.87
CA LYS A 48 8.79 7.07 -14.22
C LYS A 48 8.05 8.35 -13.86
N PHE A 49 7.73 8.54 -12.58
CA PHE A 49 7.19 9.81 -12.10
C PHE A 49 8.25 10.90 -12.31
N PRO A 50 7.88 12.09 -12.83
CA PRO A 50 8.81 13.21 -12.86
C PRO A 50 9.20 13.59 -11.42
N PRO A 51 10.44 14.04 -11.19
CA PRO A 51 10.90 14.41 -9.86
C PRO A 51 10.01 15.53 -9.28
N ILE A 52 9.51 15.31 -8.08
CA ILE A 52 8.72 16.27 -7.31
C ILE A 52 9.61 17.52 -7.10
N LYS A 53 9.23 18.64 -7.74
CA LYS A 53 9.87 19.93 -7.49
C LYS A 53 9.59 20.33 -6.04
N LYS A 54 10.66 20.55 -5.26
CA LYS A 54 10.56 21.06 -3.89
C LYS A 54 9.78 22.38 -3.88
N PRO A 55 8.94 22.65 -2.87
CA PRO A 55 8.26 23.93 -2.75
C PRO A 55 9.31 25.03 -2.63
N GLN A 56 9.24 26.03 -3.52
CA GLN A 56 10.09 27.21 -3.41
C GLN A 56 9.72 27.96 -2.11
N PRO A 57 10.71 28.42 -1.33
CA PRO A 57 10.44 29.26 -0.17
C PRO A 57 9.71 30.52 -0.64
N LYS A 58 8.55 30.81 -0.05
CA LYS A 58 7.82 32.07 -0.28
C LYS A 58 8.78 33.22 0.03
N ALA A 59 8.96 34.12 -0.93
CA ALA A 59 9.69 35.35 -0.71
C ALA A 59 9.07 36.09 0.48
N GLN A 60 9.88 36.38 1.50
CA GLN A 60 9.46 37.25 2.58
C GLN A 60 9.21 38.66 2.00
N PRO A 61 8.12 39.34 2.39
CA PRO A 61 7.90 40.72 1.95
C PRO A 61 9.06 41.57 2.46
N ALA A 62 9.67 42.33 1.56
CA ALA A 62 10.74 43.25 1.89
C ALA A 62 10.23 44.29 2.91
N PRO A 63 11.04 44.69 3.90
CA PRO A 63 10.68 45.79 4.78
C PRO A 63 10.48 47.05 3.95
N SER A 64 9.30 47.65 4.05
CA SER A 64 9.00 48.94 3.41
C SER A 64 9.81 50.03 4.12
N ASP A 65 10.97 50.37 3.55
CA ASP A 65 11.73 51.56 3.95
C ASP A 65 11.02 52.79 3.35
N PRO A 66 10.47 53.72 4.15
CA PRO A 66 9.84 54.92 3.65
C PRO A 66 10.93 55.97 3.42
N ARG A 67 11.81 55.77 2.45
CA ARG A 67 12.88 56.72 2.16
C ARG A 67 13.02 57.03 0.67
N ASP A 68 12.65 58.27 0.40
CA ASP A 68 13.23 59.19 -0.58
C ASP A 68 12.97 58.88 -2.06
N ILE A 69 11.71 59.03 -2.45
CA ILE A 69 11.34 59.27 -3.84
C ILE A 69 11.43 60.79 -4.01
N GLY A 70 12.41 61.29 -4.78
CA GLY A 70 12.77 62.70 -4.94
C GLY A 70 11.75 63.60 -5.66
N PHE A 71 10.46 63.31 -5.51
CA PHE A 71 9.36 64.17 -5.94
C PHE A 71 8.39 64.35 -4.77
N GLU A 72 8.25 65.58 -4.29
CA GLU A 72 7.23 65.95 -3.30
C GLU A 72 5.84 65.82 -3.91
N ILE A 73 5.08 64.82 -3.46
CA ILE A 73 3.66 64.66 -3.78
C ILE A 73 2.89 65.67 -2.91
N PRO A 74 2.13 66.61 -3.50
CA PRO A 74 1.40 67.61 -2.72
C PRO A 74 0.32 66.94 -1.86
N GLU A 75 0.25 67.35 -0.58
CA GLU A 75 -0.74 66.85 0.37
C GLU A 75 -2.18 67.16 -0.10
N LEU A 76 -2.93 66.13 -0.47
CA LEU A 76 -4.34 66.23 -0.81
C LEU A 76 -5.16 66.56 0.45
N LYS A 77 -5.28 67.84 0.76
CA LYS A 77 -6.19 68.36 1.79
C LYS A 77 -7.63 68.10 1.35
N ARG A 78 -8.21 66.97 1.81
CA ARG A 78 -9.63 66.52 1.81
C ARG A 78 -9.84 65.05 1.39
N ALA A 79 -8.86 64.16 1.50
CA ALA A 79 -9.14 62.72 1.41
C ALA A 79 -9.81 62.25 2.71
N PRO A 80 -10.98 61.58 2.67
CA PRO A 80 -11.54 60.94 3.87
C PRO A 80 -10.55 59.86 4.35
N GLU A 81 -10.26 59.85 5.65
CA GLU A 81 -9.35 58.87 6.25
C GLU A 81 -9.83 57.44 5.95
N ALA A 82 -9.09 56.72 5.13
CA ALA A 82 -9.36 55.33 4.84
C ALA A 82 -9.03 54.51 6.09
N LYS A 83 -10.07 54.04 6.81
CA LYS A 83 -9.92 52.97 7.80
C LYS A 83 -9.36 51.74 7.08
N PRO A 84 -8.37 51.03 7.65
CA PRO A 84 -7.92 49.76 7.09
C PRO A 84 -8.98 48.70 7.40
N GLN A 85 -10.01 48.61 6.57
CA GLN A 85 -10.78 47.39 6.45
C GLN A 85 -10.20 46.61 5.29
N ASP A 86 -9.50 45.54 5.66
CA ASP A 86 -9.12 44.42 4.82
C ASP A 86 -10.27 44.13 3.83
N GLY A 87 -9.99 44.27 2.54
CA GLY A 87 -10.96 44.44 1.45
C GLY A 87 -11.78 43.18 1.10
N VAL A 88 -12.33 42.49 2.10
CA VAL A 88 -13.29 41.40 1.92
C VAL A 88 -14.60 41.84 2.54
N TYR A 89 -15.56 42.22 1.68
CA TYR A 89 -16.95 42.44 2.09
C TYR A 89 -17.52 41.08 2.50
N ARG A 90 -17.45 40.74 3.79
CA ARG A 90 -18.15 39.57 4.34
C ARG A 90 -19.61 39.94 4.51
N GLU A 91 -20.47 39.36 3.68
CA GLU A 91 -21.91 39.37 3.95
C GLU A 91 -22.14 38.86 5.37
N GLN A 92 -22.87 39.66 6.16
CA GLN A 92 -23.15 39.36 7.54
C GLN A 92 -24.23 38.27 7.57
N GLN A 93 -23.80 37.01 7.51
CA GLN A 93 -24.67 35.84 7.58
C GLN A 93 -25.50 35.90 8.88
N SER A 94 -26.80 35.63 8.76
CA SER A 94 -27.68 35.55 9.94
C SER A 94 -27.30 34.33 10.78
N ALA A 95 -27.51 34.40 12.09
CA ALA A 95 -27.23 33.29 13.01
C ALA A 95 -27.91 31.97 12.58
N ASP A 96 -29.09 32.06 11.96
CA ASP A 96 -29.84 30.91 11.44
C ASP A 96 -29.13 30.26 10.24
N SER A 97 -28.55 31.05 9.34
CA SER A 97 -27.80 30.50 8.19
C SER A 97 -26.52 29.77 8.62
N LEU A 98 -25.84 30.26 9.66
CA LEU A 98 -24.68 29.60 10.25
C LEU A 98 -25.04 28.29 10.97
N ALA A 99 -26.22 28.22 11.57
CA ALA A 99 -26.70 27.01 12.22
C ALA A 99 -27.03 25.90 11.19
N ILE A 100 -27.65 26.25 10.07
CA ILE A 100 -27.94 25.32 8.97
C ILE A 100 -26.64 24.79 8.36
N GLU A 101 -25.68 25.67 8.07
CA GLU A 101 -24.38 25.26 7.52
C GLU A 101 -23.61 24.34 8.48
N ALA A 102 -23.69 24.58 9.79
CA ALA A 102 -23.08 23.71 10.78
C ALA A 102 -23.72 22.31 10.86
N GLU A 103 -25.04 22.22 10.70
CA GLU A 103 -25.78 20.95 10.68
C GLU A 103 -25.44 20.14 9.41
N GLU A 104 -25.42 20.80 8.25
CA GLU A 104 -25.03 20.19 6.97
C GLU A 104 -23.60 19.64 7.01
N LEU A 105 -22.65 20.42 7.55
CA LEU A 105 -21.26 19.99 7.73
C LEU A 105 -21.14 18.79 8.69
N ALA A 106 -21.95 18.73 9.75
CA ALA A 106 -21.94 17.60 10.68
C ALA A 106 -22.46 16.32 10.00
N ASP A 107 -23.50 16.43 9.18
CA ASP A 107 -24.04 15.31 8.42
C ASP A 107 -23.09 14.80 7.34
N GLU A 108 -22.41 15.69 6.63
CA GLU A 108 -21.37 15.33 5.68
C GLU A 108 -20.19 14.63 6.35
N GLN A 109 -19.75 15.13 7.51
CA GLN A 109 -18.70 14.48 8.30
C GLN A 109 -19.12 13.08 8.75
N ASN A 110 -20.35 12.92 9.23
CA ASN A 110 -20.88 11.61 9.65
C ASN A 110 -20.91 10.62 8.49
N ARG A 111 -21.34 11.05 7.29
CA ARG A 111 -21.35 10.22 6.07
C ARG A 111 -19.93 9.86 5.65
N TYR A 112 -19.01 10.82 5.65
CA TYR A 112 -17.61 10.61 5.32
C TYR A 112 -16.94 9.60 6.26
N MET A 113 -17.20 9.71 7.56
CA MET A 113 -16.66 8.79 8.56
C MET A 113 -17.19 7.35 8.39
N LYS A 114 -18.46 7.18 8.00
CA LYS A 114 -19.00 5.85 7.67
C LYS A 114 -18.31 5.27 6.43
N TYR A 115 -18.20 6.06 5.35
CA TYR A 115 -17.51 5.65 4.14
C TYR A 115 -16.05 5.25 4.40
N LEU A 116 -15.32 6.03 5.21
CA LEU A 116 -13.95 5.70 5.59
C LEU A 116 -13.86 4.37 6.34
N LYS A 117 -14.76 4.12 7.30
CA LYS A 117 -14.80 2.85 8.03
C LYS A 117 -15.01 1.67 7.07
N GLU A 118 -16.02 1.75 6.21
CA GLU A 118 -16.31 0.71 5.21
C GLU A 118 -15.11 0.45 4.29
N LYS A 119 -14.46 1.51 3.81
CA LYS A 119 -13.26 1.40 2.97
C LYS A 119 -12.11 0.70 3.71
N THR A 120 -11.88 1.05 4.98
CA THR A 120 -10.81 0.42 5.78
C THR A 120 -11.08 -1.05 6.07
N GLU A 121 -12.34 -1.43 6.26
CA GLU A 121 -12.74 -2.83 6.45
C GLU A 121 -12.53 -3.63 5.15
N GLN A 122 -12.94 -3.08 4.01
CA GLN A 122 -12.69 -3.70 2.70
C GLN A 122 -11.19 -3.85 2.41
N GLU A 123 -10.38 -2.83 2.72
CA GLU A 123 -8.92 -2.90 2.54
C GLU A 123 -8.29 -3.97 3.45
N LYS A 124 -8.78 -4.12 4.69
CA LYS A 124 -8.32 -5.19 5.59
C LYS A 124 -8.63 -6.57 5.02
N ILE A 125 -9.85 -6.79 4.53
CA ILE A 125 -10.25 -8.07 3.92
C ILE A 125 -9.35 -8.38 2.72
N MET A 126 -9.16 -7.41 1.81
CA MET A 126 -8.28 -7.59 0.65
C MET A 126 -6.84 -7.88 1.06
N ARG A 127 -6.29 -7.16 2.04
CA ARG A 127 -4.93 -7.40 2.55
C ARG A 127 -4.78 -8.79 3.16
N GLU A 128 -5.77 -9.28 3.89
CA GLU A 128 -5.74 -10.64 4.44
C GLU A 128 -5.77 -11.71 3.35
N GLU A 129 -6.55 -11.51 2.28
CA GLU A 129 -6.58 -12.40 1.12
C GLU A 129 -5.26 -12.39 0.34
N GLU A 130 -4.69 -11.21 0.11
CA GLU A 130 -3.36 -11.04 -0.48
C GLU A 130 -2.28 -11.71 0.35
N GLU A 131 -2.33 -11.58 1.67
CA GLU A 131 -1.39 -12.28 2.55
C GLU A 131 -1.54 -13.79 2.50
N LYS A 132 -2.78 -14.31 2.47
CA LYS A 132 -3.03 -15.76 2.35
C LYS A 132 -2.48 -16.30 1.04
N THR A 133 -2.72 -15.61 -0.07
CA THR A 133 -2.21 -16.02 -1.39
C THR A 133 -0.69 -15.93 -1.45
N TYR A 134 -0.09 -14.85 -0.93
CA TYR A 134 1.36 -14.72 -0.82
C TYR A 134 1.99 -15.86 0.01
N ARG A 135 1.40 -16.18 1.17
CA ARG A 135 1.87 -17.29 2.02
C ARG A 135 1.82 -18.63 1.30
N ALA A 136 0.73 -18.91 0.58
CA ALA A 136 0.59 -20.13 -0.20
C ALA A 136 1.63 -20.22 -1.33
N GLN A 137 1.87 -19.14 -2.06
CA GLN A 137 2.86 -19.09 -3.15
C GLN A 137 4.29 -19.18 -2.65
N ALA A 138 4.62 -18.48 -1.56
CA ALA A 138 5.96 -18.45 -0.99
C ALA A 138 6.36 -19.76 -0.29
N LYS A 139 5.44 -20.75 -0.21
CA LYS A 139 5.61 -22.00 0.57
C LYS A 139 6.15 -21.71 1.97
N LEU A 140 5.80 -20.54 2.53
CA LEU A 140 6.18 -20.13 3.88
C LEU A 140 5.34 -20.98 4.84
N SER A 141 5.80 -22.21 5.07
CA SER A 141 5.23 -23.07 6.10
C SER A 141 5.30 -22.33 7.43
N ALA A 142 4.24 -22.42 8.24
CA ALA A 142 4.24 -21.91 9.62
C ALA A 142 5.42 -22.46 10.43
N GLU A 143 5.94 -23.64 10.02
CA GLU A 143 7.15 -24.27 10.55
C GLU A 143 8.41 -23.38 10.42
N ALA A 144 8.54 -22.59 9.34
CA ALA A 144 9.67 -21.69 9.12
C ALA A 144 9.70 -20.49 10.08
N ARG A 145 8.59 -20.26 10.81
CA ARG A 145 8.47 -19.21 11.84
C ARG A 145 8.65 -19.74 13.25
N LYS A 146 8.98 -21.02 13.43
CA LYS A 146 9.32 -21.52 14.77
C LYS A 146 10.52 -20.73 15.27
N PRO A 147 10.41 -20.06 16.44
CA PRO A 147 11.58 -19.46 17.06
C PRO A 147 12.61 -20.58 17.23
N LEU A 148 13.85 -20.32 16.81
CA LEU A 148 14.92 -21.29 16.98
C LEU A 148 15.14 -21.47 18.49
N GLU A 149 14.69 -22.59 19.02
CA GLU A 149 14.94 -22.96 20.41
C GLU A 149 16.43 -23.29 20.56
N LEU A 150 17.19 -22.29 21.00
CA LEU A 150 18.60 -22.47 21.31
C LEU A 150 18.73 -23.18 22.66
N PRO A 151 19.60 -24.19 22.79
CA PRO A 151 19.88 -24.78 24.09
C PRO A 151 20.46 -23.73 25.05
N PRO A 152 20.17 -23.81 26.36
CA PRO A 152 20.71 -22.86 27.34
C PRO A 152 22.24 -22.93 27.36
N VAL A 153 22.89 -21.78 27.38
CA VAL A 153 24.34 -21.68 27.41
C VAL A 153 24.85 -22.06 28.79
N THR A 154 25.44 -23.24 28.91
CA THR A 154 26.09 -23.70 30.14
C THR A 154 27.56 -23.26 30.18
N PRO A 155 28.16 -23.05 31.37
CA PRO A 155 29.56 -22.67 31.49
C PRO A 155 30.51 -23.71 30.87
N GLN A 156 30.14 -24.99 30.95
CA GLN A 156 30.90 -26.07 30.32
C GLN A 156 30.82 -26.01 28.79
N ALA A 157 29.65 -25.67 28.22
CA ALA A 157 29.50 -25.46 26.77
C ALA A 157 30.29 -24.24 26.27
N LEU A 158 30.42 -23.19 27.09
CA LEU A 158 31.30 -22.06 26.78
C LEU A 158 32.77 -22.46 26.78
N ALA A 159 33.22 -23.19 27.82
CA ALA A 159 34.61 -23.63 27.92
C ALA A 159 35.00 -24.55 26.75
N THR A 160 34.14 -25.51 26.38
CA THR A 160 34.38 -26.36 25.22
C THR A 160 34.37 -25.56 23.92
N GLY A 161 33.48 -24.58 23.77
CA GLY A 161 33.46 -23.67 22.63
C GLY A 161 34.77 -22.90 22.45
N ILE A 162 35.34 -22.38 23.53
CA ILE A 162 36.64 -21.68 23.53
C ILE A 162 37.77 -22.65 23.14
N ILE A 163 37.80 -23.84 23.73
CA ILE A 163 38.81 -24.86 23.40
C ILE A 163 38.74 -25.24 21.92
N TYR A 164 37.54 -25.45 21.38
CA TYR A 164 37.36 -25.75 19.96
C TYR A 164 37.75 -24.59 19.06
N GLU A 165 37.49 -23.34 19.47
CA GLU A 165 37.95 -22.17 18.73
C GLU A 165 39.49 -22.09 18.67
N GLU A 166 40.18 -22.47 19.74
CA GLU A 166 41.65 -22.50 19.76
C GLU A 166 42.22 -23.61 18.85
N ILE A 167 41.62 -24.81 18.89
CA ILE A 167 42.11 -25.97 18.12
C ILE A 167 41.73 -25.86 16.63
N LEU A 168 40.49 -25.47 16.33
CA LEU A 168 39.92 -25.51 14.98
C LEU A 168 39.87 -24.11 14.32
N GLY A 169 40.16 -23.06 15.09
CA GLY A 169 40.04 -21.68 14.67
C GLY A 169 38.60 -21.14 14.74
N LYS A 170 38.44 -19.88 14.32
CA LYS A 170 37.16 -19.15 14.38
C LYS A 170 36.03 -19.92 13.66
N PRO A 171 34.84 -20.03 14.29
CA PRO A 171 33.70 -20.71 13.71
C PRO A 171 33.25 -20.03 12.42
N LYS A 172 32.73 -20.83 11.48
CA LYS A 172 32.33 -20.35 10.14
C LYS A 172 31.32 -19.20 10.18
N ALA A 173 30.44 -19.17 11.19
CA ALA A 173 29.47 -18.10 11.40
C ALA A 173 30.12 -16.74 11.69
N LEU A 174 31.33 -16.70 12.27
CA LEU A 174 32.07 -15.47 12.57
C LEU A 174 33.07 -15.08 11.47
N ARG A 175 33.19 -15.88 10.41
CA ARG A 175 34.08 -15.56 9.28
C ARG A 175 33.39 -14.53 8.39
N LYS A 176 34.03 -13.37 8.17
CA LYS A 176 33.54 -12.38 7.20
C LYS A 176 33.49 -13.03 5.81
N ARG A 177 32.29 -13.14 5.24
CA ARG A 177 32.12 -13.49 3.82
C ARG A 177 32.73 -12.37 2.99
N LYS A 178 33.82 -12.66 2.27
CA LYS A 178 34.24 -11.83 1.14
C LYS A 178 33.26 -12.13 0.01
N PHE A 179 32.47 -11.12 -0.36
CA PHE A 179 31.64 -11.13 -1.56
C PHE A 179 32.44 -10.51 -2.69
#